data_AF-A0A940VJ81-F1
#
_entry.id   AF-A0A940VJ81-F1
#
_cell.length_a   1.000
_cell.length_b   1.000
_cell.length_c   1.000
_cell.angle_alpha   90.00
_cell.angle_beta   90.00
_cell.angle_gamma   90.00
#
_symmetry.space_group_name_H-M   'P 1'
#
loop_
_entity.id
_entity.type
_entity.pdbx_description
1 polymer ?
#
loop_
_entity_poly.entity_id
_entity_poly.type
_entity_poly.pdbx_seq_one_letter_code
_entity_poly.pdbx_strand_id
1 'polypeptide(L)'
;MGRILVSGLIATDEEVVRREIPFRSGDPFDPELLVETERRLSRLGVFERIQVSPLRPPQAPFADVEIALREGKPWRVEFGGGYGTDRGWRGVLEIGHDNLFGTAQSASVREKLAEDGDRTDLTYRTPWLF
;
A
#
# COMPACT_ATOMS: atom_id res chain seq x y z
N MET A 1 -8.34 0.76 -23.94
CA MET A 1 -7.33 0.07 -23.13
C MET A 1 -6.78 -1.11 -23.92
N GLY A 2 -5.49 -1.05 -24.23
CA GLY A 2 -4.73 -2.13 -24.86
C GLY A 2 -4.06 -3.00 -23.80
N ARG A 3 -2.77 -3.30 -23.99
CA ARG A 3 -1.98 -4.07 -23.02
C ARG A 3 -1.71 -3.25 -21.76
N ILE A 4 -1.66 -3.95 -20.63
CA ILE A 4 -1.31 -3.39 -19.32
C ILE A 4 0.05 -3.96 -18.94
N LEU A 5 1.05 -3.08 -18.80
CA LEU A 5 2.39 -3.43 -18.35
C LEU A 5 2.57 -2.97 -16.92
N VAL A 6 2.91 -3.91 -16.03
CA VAL A 6 3.25 -3.62 -14.63
C VAL A 6 4.76 -3.75 -14.47
N SER A 7 5.41 -2.77 -13.85
CA SER A 7 6.86 -2.76 -13.66
C SER A 7 7.25 -2.26 -12.26
N GLY A 8 8.45 -2.64 -11.80
CA GLY A 8 9.03 -2.18 -10.53
C GLY A 8 8.57 -2.93 -9.28
N LEU A 9 7.89 -4.07 -9.44
CA LEU A 9 7.64 -5.02 -8.37
C LEU A 9 8.92 -5.80 -8.03
N ILE A 10 9.15 -6.03 -6.73
CA ILE A 10 10.31 -6.75 -6.20
C ILE A 10 9.83 -7.88 -5.29
N ALA A 11 8.98 -7.58 -4.31
CA ALA A 11 8.45 -8.54 -3.35
C ALA A 11 6.91 -8.65 -3.39
N THR A 12 6.20 -7.65 -3.90
CA THR A 12 4.74 -7.67 -4.00
C THR A 12 4.30 -8.51 -5.18
N ASP A 13 3.31 -9.38 -4.96
CA ASP A 13 2.75 -10.18 -6.04
C ASP A 13 2.03 -9.31 -7.06
N GLU A 14 2.28 -9.60 -8.34
CA GLU A 14 1.66 -8.86 -9.45
C GLU A 14 0.13 -8.97 -9.42
N GLU A 15 -0.40 -10.08 -8.89
CA GLU A 15 -1.85 -10.27 -8.73
C GLU A 15 -2.49 -9.22 -7.81
N VAL A 16 -1.77 -8.74 -6.78
CA VAL A 16 -2.24 -7.67 -5.89
C VAL A 16 -2.48 -6.39 -6.70
N VAL A 17 -1.55 -6.05 -7.60
CA VAL A 17 -1.69 -4.88 -8.49
C VAL A 17 -2.80 -5.10 -9.49
N ARG A 18 -2.86 -6.27 -10.12
CA ARG A 18 -3.86 -6.58 -11.15
C ARG A 18 -5.29 -6.51 -10.64
N ARG A 19 -5.55 -6.90 -9.39
CA ARG A 19 -6.88 -6.81 -8.75
C ARG A 19 -7.35 -5.37 -8.52
N GLU A 20 -6.42 -4.42 -8.43
CA GLU A 20 -6.74 -3.01 -8.25
C GLU A 20 -7.06 -2.28 -9.57
N ILE A 21 -6.85 -2.91 -10.72
CA ILE A 21 -7.11 -2.30 -12.02
C ILE A 21 -8.59 -2.51 -12.38
N PRO A 22 -9.41 -1.43 -12.49
CA PRO A 22 -10.84 -1.55 -12.72
C PRO A 22 -11.21 -1.81 -14.19
N PHE A 23 -10.23 -1.79 -15.10
CA PHE A 23 -10.43 -1.94 -16.54
C PHE A 23 -9.72 -3.17 -17.08
N ARG A 24 -10.17 -3.64 -18.24
CA ARG A 24 -9.62 -4.79 -18.95
C ARG A 24 -9.10 -4.38 -20.32
N SER A 25 -8.24 -5.24 -20.87
CA SER A 25 -7.84 -5.12 -22.28
C SER A 25 -9.09 -5.21 -23.17
N GLY A 26 -9.27 -4.23 -24.04
CA GLY A 26 -10.44 -4.10 -24.92
C GLY A 26 -11.44 -3.02 -24.51
N ASP A 27 -11.40 -2.50 -23.29
CA ASP A 27 -12.29 -1.41 -22.87
C ASP A 27 -11.94 -0.11 -23.62
N PRO A 28 -12.87 0.86 -23.80
CA PRO A 28 -12.53 2.18 -24.31
C PRO A 28 -11.45 2.86 -23.46
N PHE A 29 -10.64 3.74 -24.06
CA PHE A 29 -9.70 4.54 -23.27
C PHE A 29 -10.46 5.57 -22.42
N ASP A 30 -10.24 5.50 -21.11
CA ASP A 30 -10.82 6.43 -20.14
C ASP A 30 -9.72 6.89 -19.16
N PRO A 31 -9.35 8.19 -19.17
CA PRO A 31 -8.39 8.76 -18.23
C PRO A 31 -8.82 8.64 -16.76
N GLU A 32 -10.12 8.65 -16.46
CA GLU A 32 -10.62 8.56 -15.08
C GLU A 32 -10.29 7.19 -14.46
N LEU A 33 -10.29 6.14 -15.28
CA LEU A 33 -9.89 4.79 -14.84
C LEU A 33 -8.40 4.70 -14.49
N LEU A 34 -7.54 5.50 -15.11
CA LEU A 34 -6.12 5.58 -14.75
C LEU A 34 -5.95 6.21 -13.37
N VAL A 35 -6.64 7.33 -13.13
CA VAL A 35 -6.63 8.02 -11.83
C VAL A 35 -7.23 7.13 -10.73
N GLU A 36 -8.30 6.40 -11.01
CA GLU A 36 -8.88 5.46 -10.06
C GLU A 36 -7.94 4.30 -9.76
N THR A 37 -7.19 3.80 -10.76
CA THR A 37 -6.16 2.78 -10.55
C THR A 37 -5.04 3.29 -9.63
N GLU A 38 -4.55 4.50 -9.86
CA GLU A 38 -3.54 5.13 -9.00
C GLU A 38 -4.06 5.28 -7.55
N ARG A 39 -5.30 5.75 -7.38
CA ARG A 39 -5.95 5.86 -6.06
C ARG A 39 -6.08 4.51 -5.36
N ARG A 40 -6.48 3.47 -6.08
CA ARG A 40 -6.60 2.10 -5.58
C ARG A 40 -5.27 1.55 -5.09
N LEU A 41 -4.24 1.63 -5.94
CA LEU A 41 -2.89 1.20 -5.59
C LEU A 41 -2.31 1.99 -4.42
N SER A 42 -2.62 3.28 -4.31
CA SER A 42 -2.19 4.12 -3.19
C SER A 42 -2.78 3.66 -1.86
N ARG A 43 -4.04 3.19 -1.86
CA ARG A 43 -4.71 2.68 -0.65
C ARG A 43 -4.07 1.40 -0.09
N LEU A 44 -3.34 0.64 -0.90
CA LEU A 44 -2.61 -0.53 -0.43
C LEU A 44 -1.46 -0.17 0.53
N GLY A 45 -0.91 1.05 0.42
CA GLY A 45 0.14 1.54 1.33
C GLY A 45 1.51 0.87 1.19
N VAL A 46 1.70 -0.02 0.21
CA VAL A 46 2.96 -0.75 -0.02
C VAL A 46 3.91 -0.07 -1.02
N PHE A 47 3.42 0.92 -1.77
CA PHE A 47 4.19 1.61 -2.81
C PHE A 47 4.58 3.03 -2.38
N GLU A 48 5.86 3.37 -2.52
CA GLU A 48 6.40 4.73 -2.33
C GLU A 48 6.08 5.64 -3.53
N ARG A 49 5.98 5.05 -4.72
CA ARG A 49 5.67 5.78 -5.95
C ARG A 49 4.78 4.92 -6.84
N ILE A 50 3.76 5.55 -7.39
CA ILE A 50 2.84 4.96 -8.35
C ILE A 50 2.77 5.93 -9.53
N GLN A 51 2.96 5.43 -10.73
CA GLN A 51 2.79 6.19 -11.96
C GLN A 51 1.98 5.36 -12.94
N VAL A 52 0.80 5.86 -13.28
CA VAL A 52 -0.10 5.23 -14.24
C VAL A 52 -0.23 6.13 -15.46
N SER A 53 0.25 5.68 -16.60
CA SER A 53 0.25 6.50 -17.82
C SER A 53 0.09 5.67 -19.09
N PRO A 54 -0.49 6.23 -20.16
CA PRO A 54 -0.47 5.58 -21.46
C PRO A 54 0.96 5.55 -22.02
N LEU A 55 1.39 4.41 -22.57
CA LEU A 55 2.73 4.23 -23.17
C LEU A 55 2.97 5.12 -24.38
N ARG A 56 1.91 5.45 -25.10
CA ARG A 56 1.91 6.30 -26.29
C ARG A 56 0.64 7.16 -26.32
N PRO A 57 0.66 8.32 -26.99
CA PRO A 57 -0.56 9.08 -27.24
C PRO A 57 -1.63 8.16 -27.84
N PRO A 58 -2.87 8.15 -27.32
CA PRO A 58 -3.91 7.23 -27.79
C PRO A 58 -4.11 7.39 -29.30
N GLN A 59 -3.77 6.36 -30.07
CA GLN A 59 -4.28 6.21 -31.42
C GLN A 59 -5.67 5.60 -31.27
N ALA A 60 -6.70 6.40 -31.52
CA ALA A 60 -8.09 6.00 -31.28
C ALA A 60 -8.38 4.58 -31.86
N PRO A 61 -9.08 3.69 -31.13
CA PRO A 61 -9.73 3.86 -29.82
C PRO A 61 -9.00 3.16 -28.64
N PHE A 62 -7.75 2.73 -28.79
CA PHE A 62 -7.02 1.96 -27.77
C PHE A 62 -5.66 2.57 -27.42
N ALA A 63 -5.29 2.49 -26.13
CA ALA A 63 -3.95 2.85 -25.66
C ALA A 63 -3.43 1.77 -24.70
N ASP A 64 -2.18 1.37 -24.90
CA ASP A 64 -1.46 0.54 -23.94
C ASP A 64 -1.14 1.39 -22.69
N VAL A 65 -1.28 0.80 -21.51
CA VAL A 65 -1.08 1.46 -20.21
C VAL A 65 0.13 0.86 -19.51
N GLU A 66 1.01 1.71 -19.01
CA GLU A 66 2.10 1.34 -18.13
C GLU A 66 1.77 1.78 -16.69
N ILE A 67 1.96 0.84 -15.76
CA ILE A 67 1.85 1.02 -14.32
C ILE A 67 3.26 0.80 -13.76
N ALA A 68 3.99 1.90 -13.58
CA ALA A 68 5.33 1.88 -13.01
C ALA A 68 5.23 2.09 -11.50
N LEU A 69 5.72 1.11 -10.74
CA LEU A 69 5.64 1.08 -9.28
C LEU A 69 7.03 1.15 -8.66
N ARG A 70 7.09 1.68 -7.45
CA ARG A 70 8.25 1.54 -6.57
C ARG A 70 7.75 1.08 -5.23
N GLU A 71 8.12 -0.14 -4.86
CA GLU A 71 7.83 -0.68 -3.54
C GLU A 71 8.53 0.11 -2.44
N GLY A 72 7.80 0.35 -1.36
CA GLY A 72 8.36 0.92 -0.15
C GLY A 72 9.06 -0.12 0.71
N LYS A 73 9.83 0.36 1.68
CA LYS A 73 10.38 -0.52 2.72
C LYS A 73 9.23 -1.14 3.52
N PRO A 74 9.10 -2.47 3.57
CA PRO A 74 7.94 -3.09 4.18
C PRO A 74 7.98 -3.06 5.71
N TRP A 75 9.15 -2.89 6.31
CA TRP A 75 9.31 -2.79 7.76
C TRP A 75 9.03 -1.37 8.26
N ARG A 76 8.14 -1.25 9.24
CA ARG A 76 7.91 -0.03 10.02
C ARG A 76 8.36 -0.22 11.45
N VAL A 77 9.05 0.78 11.97
CA VAL A 77 9.43 0.86 13.38
C VAL A 77 9.08 2.26 13.87
N GLU A 78 8.27 2.33 14.93
CA GLU A 78 7.88 3.57 15.59
C GLU A 78 8.21 3.43 17.07
N PHE A 79 8.83 4.44 17.66
CA PHE A 79 9.07 4.47 19.09
C PHE A 79 8.92 5.90 19.60
N GLY A 80 8.53 6.05 20.86
CA GLY A 80 8.35 7.35 21.47
C GLY A 80 8.17 7.24 22.97
N GLY A 81 8.28 8.37 23.66
CA GLY A 81 8.06 8.43 25.11
C GLY A 81 7.86 9.84 25.59
N GLY A 82 7.35 9.97 26.80
CA GLY A 82 7.07 11.25 27.44
C GLY A 82 6.83 11.11 28.94
N TYR A 83 6.76 12.24 29.62
CA TYR A 83 6.50 12.33 31.06
C TYR A 83 5.45 13.39 31.32
N GLY A 84 4.48 13.09 32.19
CA GLY A 84 3.45 14.03 32.64
C GLY A 84 3.36 14.04 34.17
N THR A 85 3.09 15.21 34.75
CA THR A 85 2.88 15.34 36.19
C THR A 85 1.62 14.64 36.70
N ASP A 86 0.68 14.33 35.81
CA ASP A 86 -0.60 13.70 36.12
C ASP A 86 -0.58 12.17 36.06
N ARG A 87 0.21 11.57 35.15
CA ARG A 87 0.25 10.09 34.94
C ARG A 87 1.67 9.55 34.71
N GLY A 88 2.68 10.24 35.20
CA GLY A 88 4.06 9.78 35.17
C GLY A 88 4.65 9.56 33.77
N TRP A 89 5.56 8.61 33.66
CA TRP A 89 6.26 8.27 32.41
C TRP A 89 5.43 7.37 31.51
N ARG A 90 5.63 7.51 30.19
CA ARG A 90 4.99 6.70 29.14
C ARG A 90 5.97 6.43 28.02
N GLY A 91 5.89 5.25 27.43
CA GLY A 91 6.67 4.81 26.30
C GLY A 91 5.81 4.05 25.30
N VAL A 92 6.22 4.05 24.03
CA VAL A 92 5.61 3.25 22.98
C VAL A 92 6.70 2.68 22.07
N LEU A 93 6.52 1.43 21.67
CA LEU A 93 7.32 0.75 20.66
C LEU A 93 6.36 -0.01 19.74
N GLU A 94 6.38 0.29 18.45
CA GLU A 94 5.68 -0.48 17.41
C GLU A 94 6.69 -1.02 16.41
N ILE A 95 6.56 -2.30 16.09
CA ILE A 95 7.26 -2.94 14.99
C ILE A 95 6.19 -3.58 14.11
N GLY A 96 6.27 -3.32 12.80
CA GLY A 96 5.31 -3.86 11.85
C GLY A 96 5.93 -4.17 10.50
N HIS A 97 5.20 -4.96 9.72
CA HIS A 97 5.50 -5.31 8.34
C HIS A 97 4.26 -5.03 7.49
N ASP A 98 4.36 -4.20 6.45
CA ASP A 98 3.21 -3.73 5.66
C ASP A 98 2.92 -4.55 4.39
N ASN A 99 3.81 -5.47 4.01
CA ASN A 99 3.65 -6.29 2.81
C ASN A 99 3.95 -7.79 3.07
N LEU A 100 3.23 -8.39 4.01
CA LEU A 100 3.43 -9.80 4.37
C LEU A 100 3.27 -10.69 3.15
N PHE A 101 4.28 -11.52 2.88
CA PHE A 101 4.31 -12.48 1.77
C PHE A 101 4.01 -11.87 0.39
N GLY A 102 4.21 -10.56 0.20
CA GLY A 102 3.90 -9.89 -1.07
C GLY A 102 2.41 -9.61 -1.30
N THR A 103 1.55 -9.76 -0.29
CA THR A 103 0.09 -9.72 -0.44
C THR A 103 -0.55 -8.37 -0.08
N ALA A 104 0.25 -7.34 0.22
CA ALA A 104 -0.19 -6.06 0.81
C ALA A 104 -0.98 -6.19 2.13
N GLN A 105 -0.84 -7.33 2.82
CA GLN A 105 -1.31 -7.51 4.19
C GLN A 105 -0.28 -6.94 5.16
N SER A 106 -0.75 -6.35 6.26
CA SER A 106 0.15 -5.85 7.31
C SER A 106 -0.09 -6.52 8.65
N ALA A 107 0.99 -6.73 9.40
CA ALA A 107 0.93 -7.08 10.81
C ALA A 107 1.83 -6.17 11.62
N SER A 108 1.41 -5.80 12.83
CA SER A 108 2.24 -5.07 13.77
C SER A 108 1.99 -5.50 15.21
N VAL A 109 3.04 -5.34 16.00
CA VAL A 109 3.04 -5.47 17.45
C VAL A 109 3.35 -4.10 18.01
N ARG A 110 2.48 -3.59 18.88
CA ARG A 110 2.66 -2.30 19.55
C ARG A 110 2.61 -2.48 21.05
N GLU A 111 3.71 -2.19 21.72
CA GLU A 111 3.83 -2.17 23.16
C GLU A 111 3.73 -0.74 23.68
N LYS A 112 2.85 -0.50 24.65
CA LYS A 112 2.70 0.75 25.36
C LYS A 112 3.08 0.52 26.81
N LEU A 113 4.13 1.19 27.26
CA LEU A 113 4.61 1.13 28.62
C LEU A 113 4.15 2.38 29.36
N ALA A 114 3.59 2.24 30.55
CA ALA A 114 3.19 3.40 31.35
C ALA A 114 3.22 3.11 32.85
N GLU A 115 3.33 4.16 33.66
CA GLU A 115 3.35 4.04 35.13
C GLU A 115 2.10 3.33 35.70
N ASP A 116 0.93 3.59 35.10
CA ASP A 116 -0.36 2.99 35.51
C ASP A 116 -0.62 1.60 34.88
N GLY A 117 0.31 1.09 34.06
CA GLY A 117 0.24 -0.24 33.47
C GLY A 117 0.60 -0.30 31.99
N ASP A 118 0.95 -1.50 31.56
CA ASP A 118 1.42 -1.77 30.20
C ASP A 118 0.30 -2.36 29.33
N ARG A 119 0.41 -2.16 28.03
CA ARG A 119 -0.54 -2.67 27.04
C ARG A 119 0.15 -3.11 25.76
N THR A 120 -0.05 -4.37 25.42
CA THR A 120 0.32 -4.93 24.12
C THR A 120 -0.88 -4.94 23.17
N ASP A 121 -0.73 -4.35 22.00
CA ASP A 121 -1.69 -4.40 20.90
C ASP A 121 -1.10 -5.21 19.74
N LEU A 122 -1.84 -6.22 19.27
CA LEU A 122 -1.54 -6.97 18.05
C LEU A 122 -2.51 -6.53 16.96
N THR A 123 -1.98 -6.08 15.83
CA THR A 123 -2.79 -5.63 14.69
C THR A 123 -2.47 -6.45 13.46
N TYR A 124 -3.51 -6.92 12.78
CA TYR A 124 -3.42 -7.50 11.46
C TYR A 124 -4.42 -6.81 10.55
N ARG A 125 -3.97 -6.39 9.36
CA ARG A 125 -4.79 -5.69 8.36
C ARG A 125 -4.68 -6.42 7.05
N THR A 126 -5.83 -6.68 6.44
CA THR A 126 -5.93 -7.19 5.08
C THR A 126 -6.71 -6.19 4.23
N PRO A 127 -6.25 -5.86 3.00
CA PRO A 127 -7.00 -5.01 2.09
C PRO A 127 -8.28 -5.69 1.57
N TRP A 128 -8.32 -7.03 1.58
CA TRP A 128 -9.41 -7.85 1.05
C TRP A 128 -9.93 -8.79 2.13
N LEU A 129 -11.25 -8.89 2.29
CA LEU A 129 -11.91 -9.82 3.24
C LEU A 129 -12.53 -11.05 2.55
N PHE A 130 -12.60 -11.05 1.22
CA PHE A 130 -13.19 -12.10 0.38
C PHE A 130 -12.62 -12.03 -1.05
#